data_AF-A0A3M1LTV4-F1
#
_entry.id   AF-A0A3M1LTV4-F1
#
_cell.length_a   1.000
_cell.length_b   1.000
_cell.length_c   1.000
_cell.angle_alpha   90.00
_cell.angle_beta   90.00
_cell.angle_gamma   90.00
#
_symmetry.space_group_name_H-M   'P 1'
#
loop_
_entity.id
_entity.type
_entity.pdbx_description
1 polymer ?
#
loop_
_entity_poly.entity_id
_entity_poly.type
_entity_poly.pdbx_seq_one_letter_code
_entity_poly.pdbx_strand_id
1 'polypeptide(L)'
;YQYAQGAGIHFAHGLLWDRDGNDVYLARGVSQGCGHDVGVGMLYDEAGDDAYVAESLSLGGGNANAVSIFLDRSGDDAYVARNESNTRGFSDLRRGLPMLGIFADASGNDRYALLLGNHTVQIKSTFGIAWDAQLDTLSREGKSSPASGKPDTLLPSSLDSLFVLATTPLLKYQPLVAPARIAIVRYGSAALGYLARKLGTRFPRERLALEDIIPRLYRSDSLAVTQLIADSLHSTNTATLLFCLWTIGKCRIAALADSAVALTRHRDWRVRAAAVQQIGEGKFASVARRIARLLADEHSWVRARTAYALSAALGGAAQEYVLRAFRDSAAIVRTSAVLGLRESNDWNPATLARLLRSETTERGKIATVLCVSMLDSSAANFWQQWSQLENAVLEQSPAVRAAFYRTVAASPLRCTLLAHLAHEPDEELRAELRRCLATSACQDTSPMPLRRKGPRTQR
;
A
#
# COMPACT_ATOMS: atom_id res chain seq x y z
N TYR A 1 -13.95 0.21 -11.90
CA TYR A 1 -14.33 1.62 -11.73
C TYR A 1 -13.59 2.45 -12.78
N GLN A 2 -14.23 3.43 -13.41
CA GLN A 2 -13.56 4.37 -14.32
C GLN A 2 -13.75 5.79 -13.79
N TYR A 3 -12.92 6.74 -14.24
CA TYR A 3 -13.03 8.16 -13.88
C TYR A 3 -12.90 8.42 -12.38
N ALA A 4 -11.87 7.86 -11.75
CA ALA A 4 -11.63 7.95 -10.32
C ALA A 4 -10.16 8.24 -9.99
N GLN A 5 -9.86 8.51 -8.72
CA GLN A 5 -8.49 8.58 -8.19
C GLN A 5 -7.62 9.58 -8.96
N GLY A 6 -7.96 10.88 -8.87
CA GLY A 6 -7.16 11.92 -9.53
C GLY A 6 -7.35 12.00 -11.04
N ALA A 7 -8.47 11.53 -11.58
CA ALA A 7 -8.77 11.66 -13.01
C ALA A 7 -9.38 13.02 -13.36
N GLY A 8 -8.91 13.65 -14.44
CA GLY A 8 -9.47 14.90 -14.98
C GLY A 8 -10.01 14.71 -16.39
N ILE A 9 -11.32 14.90 -16.59
CA ILE A 9 -12.04 14.49 -17.82
C ILE A 9 -12.75 15.70 -18.45
N HIS A 10 -12.71 15.82 -19.78
CA HIS A 10 -13.42 16.86 -20.54
C HIS A 10 -13.12 18.27 -20.02
N PHE A 11 -11.86 18.71 -20.16
CA PHE A 11 -11.35 19.99 -19.66
C PHE A 11 -11.34 20.15 -18.12
N ALA A 12 -11.74 19.12 -17.37
CA ALA A 12 -11.67 19.14 -15.91
C ALA A 12 -10.28 18.76 -15.38
N HIS A 13 -10.03 19.18 -14.15
CA HIS A 13 -8.81 18.88 -13.40
C HIS A 13 -9.17 17.97 -12.23
N GLY A 14 -8.47 16.85 -12.07
CA GLY A 14 -8.62 15.93 -10.96
C GLY A 14 -7.31 15.79 -10.21
N LEU A 15 -7.36 15.88 -8.89
CA LEU A 15 -6.24 15.64 -8.00
C LEU A 15 -6.66 14.64 -6.92
N LEU A 16 -5.88 13.58 -6.75
CA LEU A 16 -5.83 12.79 -5.53
C LEU A 16 -4.46 13.02 -4.89
N TRP A 17 -4.46 13.44 -3.63
CA TRP A 17 -3.23 13.59 -2.85
C TRP A 17 -3.38 12.76 -1.58
N ASP A 18 -2.57 11.71 -1.48
CA ASP A 18 -2.38 10.90 -0.29
C ASP A 18 -1.06 11.26 0.39
N ARG A 19 -1.02 11.18 1.71
CA ARG A 19 0.10 11.70 2.51
C ARG A 19 0.85 10.63 3.29
N ASP A 20 0.16 9.59 3.74
CA ASP A 20 0.71 8.59 4.67
C ASP A 20 -0.30 7.45 4.83
N GLY A 21 0.12 6.20 4.61
CA GLY A 21 -0.72 5.02 4.84
C GLY A 21 -0.31 3.85 3.95
N ASN A 22 -0.67 2.62 4.32
CA ASN A 22 -0.49 1.46 3.44
C ASN A 22 -1.82 1.18 2.74
N ASP A 23 -1.99 1.77 1.57
CA ASP A 23 -3.24 1.83 0.84
C ASP A 23 -3.31 0.89 -0.36
N VAL A 24 -4.53 0.75 -0.87
CA VAL A 24 -4.79 -0.07 -2.06
C VAL A 24 -5.63 0.71 -3.03
N TYR A 25 -5.06 1.05 -4.17
CA TYR A 25 -5.74 1.80 -5.21
C TYR A 25 -6.28 0.84 -6.27
N LEU A 26 -7.60 0.71 -6.38
CA LEU A 26 -8.23 -0.15 -7.38
C LEU A 26 -9.07 0.64 -8.38
N ALA A 27 -8.63 0.64 -9.64
CA ALA A 27 -9.37 1.19 -10.76
C ALA A 27 -9.45 0.19 -11.92
N ARG A 28 -10.29 0.52 -12.91
CA ARG A 28 -10.35 -0.18 -14.20
C ARG A 28 -9.62 0.66 -15.23
N GLY A 29 -10.04 1.88 -15.50
CA GLY A 29 -9.26 2.76 -16.35
C GLY A 29 -9.71 4.20 -16.35
N VAL A 30 -8.96 5.05 -17.03
CA VAL A 30 -9.13 6.51 -16.97
C VAL A 30 -9.14 6.96 -15.50
N SER A 31 -8.11 6.58 -14.75
CA SER A 31 -8.03 6.77 -13.31
C SER A 31 -6.56 6.93 -12.87
N GLN A 32 -6.30 7.11 -11.58
CA GLN A 32 -4.94 7.13 -11.01
C GLN A 32 -4.03 8.12 -11.75
N GLY A 33 -4.43 9.40 -11.70
CA GLY A 33 -3.69 10.46 -12.36
C GLY A 33 -3.85 10.54 -13.88
N CYS A 34 -4.89 9.91 -14.44
CA CYS A 34 -5.19 9.99 -15.87
C CYS A 34 -6.01 11.25 -16.21
N GLY A 35 -5.49 12.11 -17.08
CA GLY A 35 -6.25 13.10 -17.80
C GLY A 35 -6.86 12.56 -19.10
N HIS A 36 -8.02 13.11 -19.50
CA HIS A 36 -8.76 12.75 -20.70
C HIS A 36 -9.47 13.97 -21.33
N ASP A 37 -9.44 14.09 -22.66
CA ASP A 37 -10.05 15.19 -23.43
C ASP A 37 -9.63 16.57 -22.91
N VAL A 38 -8.33 16.88 -23.05
CA VAL A 38 -7.73 18.15 -22.60
C VAL A 38 -7.85 18.37 -21.07
N GLY A 39 -8.15 17.32 -20.32
CA GLY A 39 -8.17 17.35 -18.87
C GLY A 39 -6.78 17.23 -18.24
N VAL A 40 -6.71 17.45 -16.94
CA VAL A 40 -5.50 17.23 -16.14
C VAL A 40 -5.81 16.24 -15.03
N GLY A 41 -5.19 15.07 -15.06
CA GLY A 41 -5.26 14.10 -13.96
C GLY A 41 -3.96 14.10 -13.17
N MET A 42 -4.06 14.13 -11.84
CA MET A 42 -2.93 13.99 -10.94
C MET A 42 -3.27 13.05 -9.78
N LEU A 43 -2.40 12.07 -9.56
CA LEU A 43 -2.32 11.32 -8.31
C LEU A 43 -0.93 11.55 -7.73
N TYR A 44 -0.88 11.95 -6.46
CA TYR A 44 0.33 12.11 -5.69
C TYR A 44 0.22 11.37 -4.37
N ASP A 45 1.06 10.36 -4.15
CA ASP A 45 1.24 9.69 -2.87
C ASP A 45 2.58 10.12 -2.25
N GLU A 46 2.59 10.45 -0.96
CA GLU A 46 3.79 10.90 -0.28
C GLU A 46 4.53 9.80 0.48
N ALA A 47 3.85 8.77 0.99
CA ALA A 47 4.42 7.79 1.89
C ALA A 47 3.48 6.59 2.13
N GLY A 48 4.02 5.38 2.08
CA GLY A 48 3.24 4.18 2.33
C GLY A 48 3.90 2.93 1.77
N ASP A 49 3.42 1.74 2.13
CA ASP A 49 3.64 0.53 1.33
C ASP A 49 2.33 0.22 0.59
N ASP A 50 2.20 0.72 -0.63
CA ASP A 50 0.97 0.81 -1.40
C ASP A 50 0.81 -0.26 -2.48
N ALA A 51 -0.44 -0.50 -2.86
CA ALA A 51 -0.77 -1.39 -3.97
C ALA A 51 -1.70 -0.73 -4.98
N TYR A 52 -1.18 -0.47 -6.18
CA TYR A 52 -1.93 0.11 -7.29
C TYR A 52 -2.34 -0.93 -8.31
N VAL A 53 -3.64 -1.06 -8.56
CA VAL A 53 -4.21 -2.02 -9.50
C VAL A 53 -5.12 -1.30 -10.49
N ALA A 54 -4.77 -1.39 -11.78
CA ALA A 54 -5.56 -0.84 -12.87
C ALA A 54 -5.56 -1.73 -14.12
N GLU A 55 -6.57 -1.56 -14.98
CA GLU A 55 -6.64 -2.27 -16.26
C GLU A 55 -5.94 -1.49 -17.38
N SER A 56 -6.30 -0.21 -17.59
CA SER A 56 -5.81 0.61 -18.71
C SER A 56 -5.85 2.11 -18.39
N LEU A 57 -5.18 2.96 -19.18
CA LEU A 57 -5.26 4.44 -19.07
C LEU A 57 -5.24 4.94 -17.61
N SER A 58 -4.25 4.47 -16.86
CA SER A 58 -4.07 4.73 -15.44
C SER A 58 -2.60 4.77 -15.10
N LEU A 59 -2.25 5.12 -13.86
CA LEU A 59 -0.87 5.31 -13.43
C LEU A 59 -0.20 6.37 -14.32
N GLY A 60 -0.84 7.52 -14.46
CA GLY A 60 -0.33 8.61 -15.28
C GLY A 60 -0.38 8.36 -16.79
N GLY A 61 -1.17 7.38 -17.26
CA GLY A 61 -1.42 7.18 -18.70
C GLY A 61 -2.17 8.37 -19.32
N GLY A 62 -1.57 9.00 -20.33
CA GLY A 62 -2.11 10.08 -21.14
C GLY A 62 -3.22 9.63 -22.08
N ASN A 63 -4.29 10.42 -22.19
CA ASN A 63 -5.31 10.21 -23.21
C ASN A 63 -5.90 11.51 -23.77
N ALA A 64 -6.17 11.56 -25.07
CA ALA A 64 -6.93 12.62 -25.74
C ALA A 64 -6.46 14.04 -25.33
N ASN A 65 -5.17 14.32 -25.54
CA ASN A 65 -4.56 15.66 -25.39
C ASN A 65 -4.48 16.18 -23.97
N ALA A 66 -4.53 15.25 -23.02
CA ALA A 66 -4.52 15.56 -21.61
C ALA A 66 -3.12 15.57 -21.01
N VAL A 67 -3.04 16.08 -19.78
CA VAL A 67 -1.89 15.90 -18.89
C VAL A 67 -2.25 14.85 -17.85
N SER A 68 -1.46 13.79 -17.79
CA SER A 68 -1.62 12.71 -16.83
C SER A 68 -0.37 12.58 -15.98
N ILE A 69 -0.53 12.71 -14.66
CA ILE A 69 0.57 12.70 -13.69
C ILE A 69 0.26 11.69 -12.59
N PHE A 70 1.14 10.73 -12.41
CA PHE A 70 1.16 9.82 -11.28
C PHE A 70 2.52 9.91 -10.62
N LEU A 71 2.53 10.26 -9.34
CA LEU A 71 3.71 10.40 -8.51
C LEU A 71 3.53 9.56 -7.24
N ASP A 72 4.38 8.58 -7.03
CA ASP A 72 4.62 7.99 -5.70
C ASP A 72 5.99 8.47 -5.20
N ARG A 73 6.05 8.91 -3.95
CA ARG A 73 7.25 9.54 -3.41
C ARG A 73 8.11 8.58 -2.60
N SER A 74 7.51 7.68 -1.83
CA SER A 74 8.29 6.78 -0.99
C SER A 74 7.49 5.61 -0.46
N GLY A 75 8.05 4.42 -0.59
CA GLY A 75 7.41 3.20 -0.15
C GLY A 75 8.16 1.99 -0.64
N ASP A 76 7.69 0.78 -0.34
CA ASP A 76 7.95 -0.37 -1.20
C ASP A 76 6.63 -0.80 -1.85
N ASP A 77 6.39 -0.34 -3.06
CA ASP A 77 5.08 -0.33 -3.67
C ASP A 77 4.87 -1.46 -4.67
N ALA A 78 3.60 -1.74 -4.99
CA ALA A 78 3.19 -2.74 -5.95
C ALA A 78 2.29 -2.17 -7.04
N TYR A 79 2.76 -2.19 -8.28
CA TYR A 79 2.06 -1.69 -9.47
C TYR A 79 1.61 -2.85 -10.37
N VAL A 80 0.30 -3.01 -10.48
CA VAL A 80 -0.35 -4.02 -11.32
C VAL A 80 -1.21 -3.33 -12.39
N ALA A 81 -0.59 -3.01 -13.52
CA ALA A 81 -1.30 -2.60 -14.73
C ALA A 81 -1.54 -3.81 -15.66
N ARG A 82 -2.81 -4.09 -15.99
CA ARG A 82 -3.13 -5.22 -16.88
C ARG A 82 -2.84 -4.93 -18.35
N ASN A 83 -2.89 -3.67 -18.76
CA ASN A 83 -2.56 -3.23 -20.11
C ASN A 83 -1.43 -2.19 -20.10
N GLU A 84 -0.20 -2.68 -20.16
CA GLU A 84 1.02 -1.87 -20.14
C GLU A 84 1.22 -0.96 -21.35
N SER A 85 0.52 -1.25 -22.46
CA SER A 85 0.67 -0.45 -23.69
C SER A 85 0.10 0.96 -23.54
N ASN A 86 -0.76 1.21 -22.55
CA ASN A 86 -1.41 2.50 -22.36
C ASN A 86 -1.53 2.95 -20.88
N THR A 87 -0.64 2.46 -20.02
CA THR A 87 -0.52 2.83 -18.59
C THR A 87 0.91 3.23 -18.26
N ARG A 88 1.17 3.59 -16.99
CA ARG A 88 2.50 3.93 -16.46
C ARG A 88 3.16 5.01 -17.32
N GLY A 89 2.56 6.19 -17.33
CA GLY A 89 3.13 7.33 -18.04
C GLY A 89 3.06 7.21 -19.57
N PHE A 90 2.25 6.31 -20.13
CA PHE A 90 2.02 6.24 -21.57
C PHE A 90 1.59 7.59 -22.14
N SER A 91 2.12 7.98 -23.30
CA SER A 91 1.61 9.12 -24.05
C SER A 91 1.86 9.00 -25.55
N ASP A 92 1.07 9.68 -26.37
CA ASP A 92 1.16 9.63 -27.83
C ASP A 92 0.53 10.90 -28.43
N LEU A 93 0.32 10.92 -29.74
CA LEU A 93 -0.51 11.89 -30.44
C LEU A 93 -1.94 11.38 -30.52
N ARG A 94 -2.89 12.26 -30.19
CA ARG A 94 -4.32 12.02 -30.47
C ARG A 94 -4.90 13.27 -31.10
N ARG A 95 -5.66 13.13 -32.19
CA ARG A 95 -6.21 14.28 -32.97
C ARG A 95 -5.14 15.30 -33.42
N GLY A 96 -3.91 14.84 -33.70
CA GLY A 96 -2.81 15.70 -34.14
C GLY A 96 -2.19 16.58 -33.04
N LEU A 97 -2.60 16.41 -31.78
CA LEU A 97 -2.07 17.14 -30.63
C LEU A 97 -1.37 16.17 -29.67
N PRO A 98 -0.31 16.61 -28.95
CA PRO A 98 0.38 15.78 -27.96
C PRO A 98 -0.49 15.55 -26.73
N MET A 99 -0.18 14.51 -25.98
CA MET A 99 -0.61 14.33 -24.60
C MET A 99 0.60 13.95 -23.74
N LEU A 100 0.57 14.34 -22.47
CA LEU A 100 1.64 14.08 -21.52
C LEU A 100 1.24 12.94 -20.59
N GLY A 101 2.13 11.96 -20.44
CA GLY A 101 1.99 10.89 -19.48
C GLY A 101 3.22 10.83 -18.59
N ILE A 102 3.04 10.98 -17.28
CA ILE A 102 4.12 10.87 -16.30
C ILE A 102 3.72 9.82 -15.29
N PHE A 103 4.54 8.78 -15.20
CA PHE A 103 4.60 7.88 -14.06
C PHE A 103 5.95 8.11 -13.42
N ALA A 104 5.95 8.47 -12.14
CA ALA A 104 7.15 8.65 -11.37
C ALA A 104 7.00 7.96 -10.00
N ASP A 105 7.96 7.10 -9.69
CA ASP A 105 8.16 6.52 -8.38
C ASP A 105 9.55 6.92 -7.88
N ALA A 106 9.61 7.59 -6.73
CA ALA A 106 10.79 8.35 -6.32
C ALA A 106 11.69 7.64 -5.31
N SER A 107 11.23 6.57 -4.66
CA SER A 107 12.09 5.74 -3.81
C SER A 107 11.37 4.49 -3.37
N GLY A 108 12.10 3.38 -3.33
CA GLY A 108 11.53 2.13 -2.87
C GLY A 108 12.24 0.93 -3.50
N ASN A 109 11.93 -0.25 -3.00
CA ASN A 109 12.15 -1.50 -3.73
C ASN A 109 10.82 -1.99 -4.29
N ASP A 110 10.39 -1.31 -5.35
CA ASP A 110 9.06 -1.44 -5.93
C ASP A 110 8.90 -2.64 -6.84
N ARG A 111 7.65 -2.89 -7.24
CA ARG A 111 7.26 -4.16 -7.85
C ARG A 111 6.27 -3.95 -8.94
N TYR A 112 6.64 -4.45 -10.09
CA TYR A 112 5.88 -4.29 -11.30
C TYR A 112 5.48 -5.66 -11.81
N ALA A 113 4.26 -5.78 -12.32
CA ALA A 113 3.78 -7.05 -12.86
C ALA A 113 4.63 -7.58 -14.04
N LEU A 114 5.48 -6.75 -14.68
CA LEU A 114 6.33 -7.10 -15.84
C LEU A 114 7.69 -6.36 -15.87
N LEU A 115 8.57 -6.86 -16.74
CA LEU A 115 10.05 -6.88 -16.77
C LEU A 115 10.92 -5.69 -16.32
N LEU A 116 10.38 -4.48 -16.21
CA LEU A 116 11.17 -3.26 -16.00
C LEU A 116 10.39 -2.30 -15.08
N GLY A 117 11.02 -1.98 -13.96
CA GLY A 117 10.42 -1.30 -12.83
C GLY A 117 11.46 -0.48 -12.10
N ASN A 118 12.06 -1.08 -11.06
CA ASN A 118 13.00 -0.39 -10.18
C ASN A 118 14.20 0.16 -10.90
N HIS A 119 14.52 1.41 -10.59
CA HIS A 119 15.71 2.10 -11.07
C HIS A 119 15.79 2.15 -12.61
N THR A 120 14.63 2.18 -13.27
CA THR A 120 14.54 2.31 -14.72
C THR A 120 13.88 3.63 -15.11
N VAL A 121 14.44 4.25 -16.15
CA VAL A 121 13.80 5.38 -16.84
C VAL A 121 13.45 4.92 -18.25
N GLN A 122 12.17 5.00 -18.58
CA GLN A 122 11.63 4.57 -19.87
C GLN A 122 10.86 5.70 -20.50
N ILE A 123 11.19 6.02 -21.75
CA ILE A 123 10.33 6.85 -22.59
C ILE A 123 9.18 5.96 -23.06
N LYS A 124 7.97 6.27 -22.58
CA LYS A 124 6.75 5.53 -22.89
C LYS A 124 6.07 6.19 -24.08
N SER A 125 6.38 5.67 -25.27
CA SER A 125 5.91 6.15 -26.58
C SER A 125 6.45 7.56 -26.93
N THR A 126 5.64 8.59 -27.20
CA THR A 126 6.15 9.85 -27.80
C THR A 126 6.53 10.92 -26.79
N PHE A 127 5.67 11.20 -25.80
CA PHE A 127 5.89 12.23 -24.78
C PHE A 127 5.67 11.68 -23.36
N GLY A 128 5.70 10.36 -23.23
CA GLY A 128 5.45 9.67 -21.98
C GLY A 128 6.75 9.31 -21.27
N ILE A 129 6.73 9.32 -19.95
CA ILE A 129 7.84 8.84 -19.13
C ILE A 129 7.31 7.92 -18.05
N ALA A 130 7.90 6.73 -17.94
CA ALA A 130 7.88 5.93 -16.73
C ALA A 130 9.25 6.05 -16.09
N TRP A 131 9.29 6.73 -14.96
CA TRP A 131 10.48 6.98 -14.19
C TRP A 131 10.33 6.28 -12.86
N ASP A 132 11.24 5.38 -12.57
CA ASP A 132 11.43 4.83 -11.25
C ASP A 132 12.92 4.96 -11.00
N ALA A 133 13.29 5.90 -10.16
CA ALA A 133 14.65 5.99 -9.70
C ALA A 133 14.64 6.57 -8.30
N GLN A 134 15.64 6.16 -7.53
CA GLN A 134 15.85 6.76 -6.23
C GLN A 134 16.21 8.23 -6.46
N LEU A 135 15.26 9.12 -6.19
CA LEU A 135 15.58 10.50 -5.90
C LEU A 135 16.36 10.42 -4.61
N ASP A 136 17.70 10.47 -4.72
CA ASP A 136 18.55 10.93 -3.63
C ASP A 136 17.81 12.09 -3.04
N THR A 137 17.36 11.93 -1.78
CA THR A 137 16.49 12.90 -1.15
C THR A 137 17.06 14.26 -1.51
N LEU A 138 16.27 15.13 -2.14
CA LEU A 138 16.46 16.56 -1.90
C LEU A 138 16.40 16.63 -0.39
N SER A 139 17.59 16.54 0.21
CA SER A 139 17.84 16.61 1.63
C SER A 139 16.98 17.76 2.02
N ARG A 140 15.91 17.49 2.80
CA ARG A 140 14.87 18.47 3.11
C ARG A 140 15.62 19.77 3.26
N GLU A 141 15.54 20.69 2.31
CA GLU A 141 16.01 22.04 2.57
C GLU A 141 15.15 22.40 3.75
N GLY A 142 15.83 22.45 4.90
CA GLY A 142 15.24 22.06 6.17
C GLY A 142 13.93 22.77 6.26
N LYS A 143 12.82 22.01 6.48
CA LYS A 143 11.44 22.52 6.67
C LYS A 143 11.60 23.98 7.00
N SER A 144 11.37 24.89 6.05
CA SER A 144 11.54 26.30 6.37
C SER A 144 10.67 26.47 7.59
N SER A 145 11.32 26.69 8.74
CA SER A 145 10.58 26.90 9.97
C SER A 145 9.63 27.99 9.58
N PRO A 146 8.30 27.78 9.68
CA PRO A 146 7.35 28.81 9.28
C PRO A 146 7.85 30.06 9.98
N ALA A 147 8.10 31.10 9.17
CA ALA A 147 8.87 32.27 9.58
C ALA A 147 8.56 32.55 11.05
N SER A 148 9.61 32.53 11.89
CA SER A 148 9.50 32.82 13.32
C SER A 148 9.19 34.31 13.52
N GLY A 149 8.23 34.86 12.78
CA GLY A 149 7.38 35.88 13.33
C GLY A 149 6.66 35.21 14.47
N LYS A 150 7.01 35.55 15.71
CA LYS A 150 5.99 35.56 16.76
C LYS A 150 5.00 36.62 16.33
N PRO A 151 3.76 36.31 15.91
CA PRO A 151 2.74 37.24 16.29
C PRO A 151 2.55 37.01 17.79
N ASP A 152 2.66 38.06 18.60
CA ASP A 152 2.03 38.12 19.92
C ASP A 152 0.48 38.03 19.80
N THR A 153 -0.03 37.18 18.91
CA THR A 153 -1.44 36.83 18.83
C THR A 153 -1.70 35.85 19.95
N LEU A 154 -2.27 36.39 21.02
CA LEU A 154 -3.01 35.61 22.01
C LEU A 154 -3.93 34.62 21.28
N LEU A 155 -3.69 33.33 21.50
CA LEU A 155 -4.64 32.31 21.10
C LEU A 155 -5.95 32.56 21.86
N PRO A 156 -7.11 32.37 21.20
CA PRO A 156 -8.38 32.50 21.88
C PRO A 156 -8.47 31.45 23.01
N SER A 157 -9.21 31.78 24.06
CA SER A 157 -9.41 30.87 25.18
C SER A 157 -10.47 29.81 24.87
N SER A 158 -11.50 30.12 24.07
CA SER A 158 -12.60 29.18 23.83
C SER A 158 -12.20 27.99 22.94
N LEU A 159 -12.71 26.80 23.27
CA LEU A 159 -12.48 25.59 22.47
C LEU A 159 -12.98 25.73 21.03
N ASP A 160 -14.08 26.44 20.82
CA ASP A 160 -14.65 26.67 19.48
C ASP A 160 -13.70 27.47 18.59
N SER A 161 -13.25 28.63 19.06
CA SER A 161 -12.32 29.49 18.30
C SER A 161 -10.94 28.84 18.13
N LEU A 162 -10.47 28.08 19.12
CA LEU A 162 -9.27 27.26 18.97
C LEU A 162 -9.44 26.19 17.89
N PHE A 163 -10.59 25.53 17.84
CA PHE A 163 -10.85 24.50 16.83
C PHE A 163 -10.92 25.10 15.43
N VAL A 164 -11.55 26.27 15.25
CA VAL A 164 -11.56 27.00 13.97
C VAL A 164 -10.13 27.29 13.50
N LEU A 165 -9.24 27.74 14.39
CA LEU A 165 -7.83 27.95 14.07
C LEU A 165 -7.09 26.64 13.77
N ALA A 166 -7.37 25.57 14.51
CA ALA A 166 -6.76 24.25 14.31
C ALA A 166 -7.11 23.60 12.96
N THR A 167 -8.18 24.08 12.30
CA THR A 167 -8.71 23.56 11.04
C THR A 167 -8.60 24.55 9.88
N THR A 168 -7.98 25.72 10.08
CA THR A 168 -8.00 26.80 9.08
C THR A 168 -7.21 26.43 7.83
N PRO A 169 -7.77 26.64 6.61
CA PRO A 169 -7.01 26.51 5.37
C PRO A 169 -6.30 27.81 4.99
N LEU A 170 -6.63 28.94 5.65
CA LEU A 170 -6.15 30.27 5.26
C LEU A 170 -4.64 30.40 5.52
N LEU A 171 -3.88 30.71 4.47
CA LEU A 171 -2.42 30.80 4.52
C LEU A 171 -1.92 31.73 5.64
N LYS A 172 -2.60 32.87 5.83
CA LYS A 172 -2.30 33.85 6.88
C LYS A 172 -2.40 33.30 8.32
N TYR A 173 -3.16 32.22 8.53
CA TYR A 173 -3.34 31.61 9.84
C TYR A 173 -2.69 30.22 9.96
N GLN A 174 -2.02 29.72 8.92
CA GLN A 174 -1.33 28.43 8.97
C GLN A 174 -0.32 28.30 10.14
N PRO A 175 0.46 29.35 10.50
CA PRO A 175 1.36 29.27 11.66
C PRO A 175 0.64 29.04 13.00
N LEU A 176 -0.66 29.36 13.10
CA LEU A 176 -1.45 29.20 14.32
C LEU A 176 -2.11 27.83 14.46
N VAL A 177 -2.12 27.00 13.39
CA VAL A 177 -2.77 25.68 13.40
C VAL A 177 -2.18 24.76 14.46
N ALA A 178 -0.86 24.58 14.46
CA ALA A 178 -0.19 23.68 15.41
C ALA A 178 -0.28 24.20 16.86
N PRO A 179 -0.03 25.50 17.15
CA PRO A 179 -0.29 26.07 18.48
C PRO A 179 -1.73 25.87 18.96
N ALA A 180 -2.74 26.06 18.10
CA ALA A 180 -4.15 25.88 18.46
C ALA A 180 -4.47 24.42 18.82
N ARG A 181 -3.95 23.44 18.07
CA ARG A 181 -4.09 22.01 18.41
C ARG A 181 -3.46 21.67 19.75
N ILE A 182 -2.25 22.20 20.02
CA ILE A 182 -1.58 22.04 21.31
C ILE A 182 -2.41 22.66 22.45
N ALA A 183 -2.98 23.84 22.23
CA ALA A 183 -3.85 24.49 23.21
C ALA A 183 -5.10 23.65 23.52
N ILE A 184 -5.74 23.05 22.51
CA ILE A 184 -6.87 22.13 22.72
C ILE A 184 -6.43 20.89 23.52
N VAL A 185 -5.25 20.32 23.24
CA VAL A 185 -4.74 19.18 24.01
C VAL A 185 -4.51 19.55 25.49
N ARG A 186 -4.11 20.80 25.78
CA ARG A 186 -3.93 21.28 27.17
C ARG A 186 -5.23 21.37 27.97
N TYR A 187 -6.39 21.46 27.32
CA TYR A 187 -7.68 21.33 28.00
C TYR A 187 -7.94 19.92 28.52
N GLY A 188 -7.19 18.91 28.06
CA GLY A 188 -7.32 17.53 28.51
C GLY A 188 -8.72 16.97 28.26
N SER A 189 -9.25 16.23 29.24
CA SER A 189 -10.56 15.59 29.16
C SER A 189 -11.72 16.59 29.03
N ALA A 190 -11.56 17.84 29.47
CA ALA A 190 -12.57 18.88 29.32
C ALA A 190 -12.86 19.23 27.84
N ALA A 191 -11.93 18.96 26.91
CA ALA A 191 -12.15 19.14 25.48
C ALA A 191 -13.03 18.05 24.85
N LEU A 192 -13.11 16.87 25.47
CA LEU A 192 -13.71 15.68 24.84
C LEU A 192 -15.20 15.87 24.54
N GLY A 193 -15.96 16.54 25.40
CA GLY A 193 -17.37 16.83 25.14
C GLY A 193 -17.59 17.72 23.91
N TYR A 194 -16.67 18.65 23.64
CA TYR A 194 -16.70 19.46 22.42
C TYR A 194 -16.31 18.62 21.19
N LEU A 195 -15.22 17.85 21.29
CA LEU A 195 -14.69 17.03 20.19
C LEU A 195 -15.63 15.88 19.81
N ALA A 196 -16.41 15.35 20.76
CA ALA A 196 -17.42 14.31 20.53
C ALA A 196 -18.40 14.68 19.41
N ARG A 197 -18.82 15.94 19.36
CA ARG A 197 -19.74 16.47 18.33
C ARG A 197 -19.09 16.60 16.95
N LYS A 198 -17.76 16.52 16.88
CA LYS A 198 -16.97 16.69 15.65
C LYS A 198 -16.46 15.37 15.07
N LEU A 199 -16.54 14.24 15.79
CA LEU A 199 -16.02 12.95 15.33
C LEU A 199 -16.57 12.50 13.97
N GLY A 200 -17.83 12.85 13.69
CA GLY A 200 -18.52 12.54 12.43
C GLY A 200 -18.35 13.59 11.32
N THR A 201 -17.36 14.47 11.42
CA THR A 201 -17.13 15.52 10.42
C THR A 201 -16.86 14.95 9.03
N ARG A 202 -17.32 15.69 8.01
CA ARG A 202 -17.01 15.43 6.59
C ARG A 202 -15.98 16.42 6.04
N PHE A 203 -15.52 17.37 6.85
CA PHE A 203 -14.54 18.36 6.43
C PHE A 203 -13.12 17.82 6.63
N PRO A 204 -12.30 17.71 5.56
CA PRO A 204 -10.96 17.12 5.65
C PRO A 204 -10.04 17.78 6.68
N ARG A 205 -10.15 19.10 6.87
CA ARG A 205 -9.33 19.84 7.86
C ARG A 205 -9.78 19.60 9.29
N GLU A 206 -11.08 19.48 9.54
CA GLU A 206 -11.59 19.06 10.86
C GLU A 206 -11.13 17.63 11.17
N ARG A 207 -11.21 16.74 10.18
CA ARG A 207 -10.70 15.36 10.28
C ARG A 207 -9.21 15.32 10.64
N LEU A 208 -8.38 16.04 9.89
CA LEU A 208 -6.94 16.13 10.16
C LEU A 208 -6.62 16.71 11.54
N ALA A 209 -7.42 17.67 12.04
CA ALA A 209 -7.22 18.20 13.38
C ALA A 209 -7.55 17.14 14.45
N LEU A 210 -8.64 16.38 14.27
CA LEU A 210 -9.01 15.30 15.18
C LEU A 210 -7.98 14.17 15.18
N GLU A 211 -7.45 13.80 14.02
CA GLU A 211 -6.41 12.76 13.88
C GLU A 211 -5.09 13.16 14.57
N ASP A 212 -4.81 14.46 14.74
CA ASP A 212 -3.67 14.95 15.53
C ASP A 212 -4.00 15.07 17.03
N ILE A 213 -5.17 15.61 17.37
CA ILE A 213 -5.56 15.93 18.75
C ILE A 213 -5.91 14.67 19.55
N ILE A 214 -6.72 13.75 19.01
CA ILE A 214 -7.27 12.62 19.77
C ILE A 214 -6.16 11.66 20.23
N PRO A 215 -5.18 11.25 19.40
CA PRO A 215 -4.07 10.42 19.88
C PRO A 215 -3.16 11.11 20.92
N ARG A 216 -3.05 12.45 20.87
CA ARG A 216 -2.33 13.22 21.91
C ARG A 216 -3.10 13.19 23.23
N LEU A 217 -4.42 13.38 23.19
CA LEU A 217 -5.27 13.27 24.38
C LEU A 217 -5.27 11.85 24.94
N TYR A 218 -5.29 10.82 24.10
CA TYR A 218 -5.24 9.41 24.54
C TYR A 218 -3.94 9.10 25.33
N ARG A 219 -2.81 9.69 24.92
CA ARG A 219 -1.54 9.56 25.66
C ARG A 219 -1.56 10.24 27.03
N SER A 220 -2.42 11.24 27.22
CA SER A 220 -2.57 11.96 28.49
C SER A 220 -3.62 11.33 29.40
N ASP A 221 -4.77 10.93 28.85
CA ASP A 221 -5.89 10.33 29.55
C ASP A 221 -6.54 9.25 28.67
N SER A 222 -5.99 8.03 28.76
CA SER A 222 -6.43 6.90 27.94
C SER A 222 -7.83 6.43 28.33
N LEU A 223 -8.21 6.56 29.61
CA LEU A 223 -9.52 6.13 30.10
C LEU A 223 -10.63 7.02 29.55
N ALA A 224 -10.49 8.35 29.64
CA ALA A 224 -11.51 9.27 29.17
C ALA A 224 -11.70 9.19 27.64
N VAL A 225 -10.62 9.05 26.87
CA VAL A 225 -10.72 8.86 25.42
C VAL A 225 -11.32 7.49 25.09
N THR A 226 -10.95 6.42 25.80
CA THR A 226 -11.58 5.10 25.59
C THR A 226 -13.08 5.15 25.83
N GLN A 227 -13.53 5.83 26.89
CA GLN A 227 -14.95 6.01 27.18
C GLN A 227 -15.67 6.81 26.07
N LEU A 228 -15.08 7.94 25.63
CA LEU A 228 -15.63 8.73 24.53
C LEU A 228 -15.84 7.87 23.27
N ILE A 229 -14.84 7.07 22.90
CA ILE A 229 -14.92 6.21 21.73
C ILE A 229 -15.96 5.10 21.95
N ALA A 230 -15.99 4.46 23.12
CA ALA A 230 -16.98 3.44 23.47
C ALA A 230 -18.42 3.96 23.32
N ASP A 231 -18.70 5.15 23.87
CA ASP A 231 -20.02 5.78 23.79
C ASP A 231 -20.38 6.11 22.34
N SER A 232 -19.41 6.65 21.58
CA SER A 232 -19.60 7.08 20.20
C SER A 232 -19.77 5.92 19.18
N LEU A 233 -19.39 4.69 19.53
CA LEU A 233 -19.60 3.49 18.70
C LEU A 233 -21.08 3.10 18.55
N HIS A 234 -21.98 3.68 19.37
CA HIS A 234 -23.43 3.49 19.25
C HIS A 234 -24.07 4.49 18.27
N SER A 235 -23.29 5.39 17.67
CA SER A 235 -23.80 6.40 16.74
C SER A 235 -24.39 5.77 15.47
N THR A 236 -25.50 6.32 15.00
CA THR A 236 -26.08 5.98 13.69
C THR A 236 -25.35 6.64 12.52
N ASN A 237 -24.44 7.60 12.81
CA ASN A 237 -23.65 8.28 11.80
C ASN A 237 -22.41 7.45 11.43
N THR A 238 -22.39 6.96 10.20
CA THR A 238 -21.26 6.19 9.64
C THR A 238 -19.92 6.91 9.77
N ALA A 239 -19.85 8.23 9.57
CA ALA A 239 -18.58 8.97 9.66
C ALA A 239 -18.00 8.95 11.08
N THR A 240 -18.87 9.00 12.11
CA THR A 240 -18.49 8.85 13.51
C THR A 240 -17.95 7.44 13.75
N LEU A 241 -18.67 6.40 13.31
CA LEU A 241 -18.23 5.01 13.47
C LEU A 241 -16.87 4.76 12.83
N LEU A 242 -16.65 5.26 11.61
CA LEU A 242 -15.37 5.13 10.92
C LEU A 242 -14.23 5.82 11.67
N PHE A 243 -14.47 7.00 12.24
CA PHE A 243 -13.46 7.67 13.07
C PHE A 243 -13.16 6.92 14.36
N CYS A 244 -14.19 6.39 15.03
CA CYS A 244 -14.04 5.60 16.23
C CYS A 244 -13.21 4.34 15.95
N LEU A 245 -13.53 3.62 14.87
CA LEU A 245 -12.75 2.46 14.41
C LEU A 245 -11.30 2.83 14.14
N TRP A 246 -11.04 3.90 13.39
CA TRP A 246 -9.69 4.42 13.14
C TRP A 246 -8.95 4.73 14.44
N THR A 247 -9.62 5.36 15.40
CA THR A 247 -9.02 5.69 16.70
C THR A 247 -8.64 4.43 17.47
N ILE A 248 -9.47 3.39 17.44
CA ILE A 248 -9.22 2.10 18.10
C ILE A 248 -7.93 1.46 17.55
N GLY A 249 -7.78 1.35 16.24
CA GLY A 249 -6.58 0.76 15.63
C GLY A 249 -5.35 1.64 15.82
N LYS A 250 -5.44 2.94 15.48
CA LYS A 250 -4.32 3.89 15.59
C LYS A 250 -3.76 4.02 17.01
N CYS A 251 -4.64 4.07 18.01
CA CYS A 251 -4.24 4.17 19.42
C CYS A 251 -4.06 2.79 20.09
N ARG A 252 -4.29 1.69 19.36
CA ARG A 252 -4.22 0.30 19.86
C ARG A 252 -5.06 0.06 21.12
N ILE A 253 -6.31 0.52 21.11
CA ILE A 253 -7.22 0.44 22.27
C ILE A 253 -7.78 -0.99 22.42
N ALA A 254 -7.02 -1.86 23.07
CA ALA A 254 -7.36 -3.29 23.22
C ALA A 254 -8.72 -3.52 23.91
N ALA A 255 -9.13 -2.64 24.83
CA ALA A 255 -10.41 -2.71 25.53
C ALA A 255 -11.62 -2.63 24.58
N LEU A 256 -11.46 -2.07 23.38
CA LEU A 256 -12.52 -1.92 22.37
C LEU A 256 -12.38 -2.87 21.18
N ALA A 257 -11.45 -3.84 21.24
CA ALA A 257 -11.25 -4.81 20.16
C ALA A 257 -12.51 -5.65 19.90
N ASP A 258 -13.23 -6.05 20.97
CA ASP A 258 -14.51 -6.77 20.85
C ASP A 258 -15.60 -5.92 20.18
N SER A 259 -15.66 -4.62 20.49
CA SER A 259 -16.59 -3.69 19.87
C SER A 259 -16.29 -3.52 18.38
N ALA A 260 -15.03 -3.49 17.98
CA ALA A 260 -14.64 -3.51 16.56
C ALA A 260 -15.10 -4.81 15.88
N VAL A 261 -14.94 -5.99 16.52
CA VAL A 261 -15.46 -7.26 15.99
C VAL A 261 -16.97 -7.22 15.82
N ALA A 262 -17.72 -6.60 16.74
CA ALA A 262 -19.17 -6.49 16.62
C ALA A 262 -19.59 -5.73 15.35
N LEU A 263 -18.88 -4.65 15.01
CA LEU A 263 -19.12 -3.84 13.80
C LEU A 263 -18.80 -4.55 12.48
N THR A 264 -18.13 -5.70 12.51
CA THR A 264 -17.95 -6.53 11.31
C THR A 264 -19.24 -7.14 10.76
N ARG A 265 -20.33 -7.10 11.54
CA ARG A 265 -21.68 -7.53 11.10
C ARG A 265 -22.52 -6.38 10.54
N HIS A 266 -21.95 -5.19 10.40
CA HIS A 266 -22.70 -4.01 9.98
C HIS A 266 -23.21 -4.13 8.53
N ARG A 267 -24.39 -3.55 8.25
CA ARG A 267 -25.03 -3.58 6.92
C ARG A 267 -24.18 -2.91 5.83
N ASP A 268 -23.49 -1.83 6.18
CA ASP A 268 -22.59 -1.12 5.27
C ASP A 268 -21.22 -1.81 5.24
N TRP A 269 -20.83 -2.28 4.05
CA TRP A 269 -19.56 -2.96 3.81
C TRP A 269 -18.36 -2.07 4.16
N ARG A 270 -18.48 -0.73 4.09
CA ARG A 270 -17.40 0.20 4.45
C ARG A 270 -17.08 0.13 5.93
N VAL A 271 -18.10 0.03 6.78
CA VAL A 271 -17.95 -0.14 8.23
C VAL A 271 -17.37 -1.52 8.55
N ARG A 272 -17.84 -2.57 7.86
CA ARG A 272 -17.25 -3.92 8.01
C ARG A 272 -15.76 -3.91 7.69
N ALA A 273 -15.39 -3.33 6.55
CA ALA A 273 -14.01 -3.26 6.10
C ALA A 273 -13.13 -2.43 7.03
N ALA A 274 -13.60 -1.26 7.46
CA ALA A 274 -12.88 -0.42 8.41
C ALA A 274 -12.67 -1.15 9.74
N ALA A 275 -13.70 -1.82 10.27
CA ALA A 275 -13.58 -2.55 11.52
C ALA A 275 -12.50 -3.64 11.46
N VAL A 276 -12.49 -4.38 10.35
CA VAL A 276 -11.50 -5.42 10.09
C VAL A 276 -10.09 -4.83 9.92
N GLN A 277 -9.94 -3.77 9.13
CA GLN A 277 -8.64 -3.11 8.91
C GLN A 277 -8.02 -2.66 10.24
N GLN A 278 -8.82 -2.06 11.11
CA GLN A 278 -8.37 -1.52 12.39
C GLN A 278 -8.03 -2.61 13.41
N ILE A 279 -8.62 -3.81 13.28
CA ILE A 279 -8.18 -5.00 14.03
C ILE A 279 -6.76 -5.41 13.61
N GLY A 280 -6.46 -5.33 12.31
CA GLY A 280 -5.13 -5.61 11.75
C GLY A 280 -4.08 -4.58 12.19
N GLU A 281 -4.33 -3.30 11.94
CA GLU A 281 -3.42 -2.19 12.31
C GLU A 281 -3.20 -2.11 13.83
N GLY A 282 -4.24 -2.40 14.61
CA GLY A 282 -4.16 -2.51 16.07
C GLY A 282 -3.37 -3.73 16.57
N LYS A 283 -3.06 -4.69 15.69
CA LYS A 283 -2.43 -5.99 16.01
C LYS A 283 -3.18 -6.78 17.08
N PHE A 284 -4.52 -6.78 17.05
CA PHE A 284 -5.35 -7.45 18.06
C PHE A 284 -5.47 -8.97 17.81
N ALA A 285 -4.38 -9.71 18.05
CA ALA A 285 -4.29 -11.15 17.81
C ALA A 285 -5.36 -11.98 18.55
N SER A 286 -5.79 -11.55 19.74
CA SER A 286 -6.81 -12.23 20.56
C SER A 286 -8.17 -12.34 19.87
N VAL A 287 -8.50 -11.38 18.99
CA VAL A 287 -9.78 -11.35 18.28
C VAL A 287 -9.68 -11.64 16.79
N ALA A 288 -8.46 -11.62 16.23
CA ALA A 288 -8.23 -11.77 14.79
C ALA A 288 -8.84 -13.06 14.20
N ARG A 289 -8.79 -14.21 14.90
CA ARG A 289 -9.39 -15.45 14.37
C ARG A 289 -10.92 -15.35 14.19
N ARG A 290 -11.61 -14.49 14.95
CA ARG A 290 -13.08 -14.35 14.88
C ARG A 290 -13.55 -13.64 13.61
N ILE A 291 -12.66 -12.92 12.91
CA ILE A 291 -12.98 -12.26 11.64
C ILE A 291 -12.72 -13.17 10.42
N ALA A 292 -12.15 -14.37 10.58
CA ALA A 292 -11.78 -15.26 9.48
C ALA A 292 -12.93 -15.61 8.52
N ARG A 293 -14.15 -15.70 9.02
CA ARG A 293 -15.36 -15.93 8.20
C ARG A 293 -15.58 -14.86 7.12
N LEU A 294 -15.06 -13.65 7.30
CA LEU A 294 -15.20 -12.53 6.36
C LEU A 294 -14.31 -12.67 5.12
N LEU A 295 -13.43 -13.68 5.07
CA LEU A 295 -12.81 -14.12 3.81
C LEU A 295 -13.84 -14.68 2.80
N ALA A 296 -15.11 -14.85 3.20
CA ALA A 296 -16.22 -15.17 2.31
C ALA A 296 -17.23 -14.02 2.17
N ASP A 297 -16.90 -12.79 2.60
CA ASP A 297 -17.81 -11.64 2.45
C ASP A 297 -18.14 -11.39 0.96
N GLU A 298 -19.37 -10.98 0.69
CA GLU A 298 -19.85 -10.64 -0.66
C GLU A 298 -18.94 -9.60 -1.33
N HIS A 299 -18.43 -8.65 -0.54
CA HIS A 299 -17.68 -7.51 -1.04
C HIS A 299 -16.17 -7.79 -1.00
N SER A 300 -15.52 -7.71 -2.15
CA SER A 300 -14.07 -8.01 -2.29
C SER A 300 -13.19 -7.17 -1.38
N TRP A 301 -13.59 -5.91 -1.11
CA TRP A 301 -12.85 -5.04 -0.19
C TRP A 301 -12.86 -5.53 1.26
N VAL A 302 -13.98 -6.09 1.74
CA VAL A 302 -14.05 -6.64 3.10
C VAL A 302 -13.17 -7.88 3.19
N ARG A 303 -13.21 -8.75 2.17
CA ARG A 303 -12.33 -9.91 2.08
C ARG A 303 -10.85 -9.51 2.09
N ALA A 304 -10.50 -8.45 1.36
CA ALA A 304 -9.13 -7.95 1.28
C ALA A 304 -8.62 -7.42 2.61
N ARG A 305 -9.39 -6.56 3.29
CA ARG A 305 -9.03 -6.08 4.63
C ARG A 305 -8.98 -7.23 5.63
N THR A 306 -9.81 -8.27 5.46
CA THR A 306 -9.76 -9.48 6.30
C THR A 306 -8.47 -10.27 6.09
N ALA A 307 -8.05 -10.44 4.84
CA ALA A 307 -6.79 -11.10 4.52
C ALA A 307 -5.60 -10.35 5.12
N TYR A 308 -5.56 -9.02 4.95
CA TYR A 308 -4.55 -8.17 5.60
C TYR A 308 -4.56 -8.33 7.11
N ALA A 309 -5.72 -8.17 7.77
CA ALA A 309 -5.80 -8.16 9.22
C ALA A 309 -5.42 -9.51 9.86
N LEU A 310 -5.81 -10.63 9.25
CA LEU A 310 -5.42 -11.96 9.71
C LEU A 310 -3.91 -12.15 9.58
N SER A 311 -3.32 -11.80 8.45
CA SER A 311 -1.89 -11.90 8.22
C SER A 311 -1.10 -10.99 9.17
N ALA A 312 -1.48 -9.72 9.30
CA ALA A 312 -0.78 -8.74 10.14
C ALA A 312 -0.84 -9.08 11.63
N ALA A 313 -1.98 -9.59 12.12
CA ALA A 313 -2.18 -9.88 13.53
C ALA A 313 -1.69 -11.28 13.95
N LEU A 314 -1.68 -12.26 13.04
CA LEU A 314 -1.33 -13.66 13.37
C LEU A 314 -0.01 -14.12 12.76
N GLY A 315 0.51 -13.39 11.77
CA GLY A 315 1.78 -13.68 11.13
C GLY A 315 1.88 -15.10 10.58
N GLY A 316 2.95 -15.81 10.93
CA GLY A 316 3.18 -17.20 10.52
C GLY A 316 2.07 -18.20 10.89
N ALA A 317 1.23 -17.87 11.89
CA ALA A 317 0.05 -18.66 12.27
C ALA A 317 -1.17 -18.42 11.36
N ALA A 318 -1.09 -17.47 10.41
CA ALA A 318 -2.15 -17.17 9.46
C ALA A 318 -2.16 -18.07 8.21
N GLN A 319 -1.29 -19.09 8.14
CA GLN A 319 -1.02 -19.87 6.92
C GLN A 319 -2.28 -20.35 6.19
N GLU A 320 -3.23 -20.95 6.90
CA GLU A 320 -4.50 -21.44 6.30
C GLU A 320 -5.31 -20.30 5.68
N TYR A 321 -5.38 -19.15 6.37
CA TYR A 321 -6.12 -17.98 5.91
C TYR A 321 -5.47 -17.32 4.70
N VAL A 322 -4.14 -17.28 4.66
CA VAL A 322 -3.36 -16.77 3.52
C VAL A 322 -3.60 -17.61 2.29
N LEU A 323 -3.54 -18.94 2.40
CA LEU A 323 -3.81 -19.85 1.27
C LEU A 323 -5.23 -19.65 0.73
N ARG A 324 -6.21 -19.48 1.62
CA ARG A 324 -7.59 -19.15 1.21
C ARG A 324 -7.66 -17.80 0.49
N ALA A 325 -6.98 -16.77 0.98
CA ALA A 325 -6.94 -15.45 0.35
C ALA A 325 -6.28 -15.49 -1.04
N PHE A 326 -5.20 -16.26 -1.21
CA PHE A 326 -4.49 -16.42 -2.49
C PHE A 326 -5.33 -17.11 -3.58
N ARG A 327 -6.35 -17.88 -3.17
CA ARG A 327 -7.32 -18.49 -4.10
C ARG A 327 -8.45 -17.54 -4.49
N ASP A 328 -8.54 -16.34 -3.90
CA ASP A 328 -9.61 -15.39 -4.23
C ASP A 328 -9.52 -14.93 -5.69
N SER A 329 -10.69 -14.80 -6.31
CA SER A 329 -10.84 -14.27 -7.67
C SER A 329 -10.30 -12.84 -7.80
N ALA A 330 -10.45 -12.02 -6.76
CA ALA A 330 -10.09 -10.62 -6.75
C ALA A 330 -8.61 -10.44 -6.38
N ALA A 331 -7.84 -9.80 -7.27
CA ALA A 331 -6.41 -9.56 -7.07
C ALA A 331 -6.11 -8.83 -5.77
N ILE A 332 -6.94 -7.85 -5.42
CA ILE A 332 -6.84 -7.07 -4.19
C ILE A 332 -6.80 -7.93 -2.92
N VAL A 333 -7.55 -9.02 -2.87
CA VAL A 333 -7.55 -9.90 -1.69
C VAL A 333 -6.22 -10.62 -1.54
N ARG A 334 -5.64 -11.05 -2.67
CA ARG A 334 -4.34 -11.72 -2.72
C ARG A 334 -3.23 -10.78 -2.30
N THR A 335 -3.20 -9.56 -2.85
CA THR A 335 -2.19 -8.55 -2.52
C THR A 335 -2.29 -8.11 -1.06
N SER A 336 -3.50 -7.88 -0.54
CA SER A 336 -3.68 -7.50 0.86
C SER A 336 -3.19 -8.56 1.86
N ALA A 337 -3.30 -9.85 1.52
CA ALA A 337 -2.75 -10.92 2.36
C ALA A 337 -1.22 -10.82 2.49
N VAL A 338 -0.54 -10.41 1.41
CA VAL A 338 0.91 -10.19 1.38
C VAL A 338 1.30 -8.96 2.19
N LEU A 339 0.60 -7.83 2.00
CA LEU A 339 0.82 -6.62 2.81
C LEU A 339 0.71 -6.92 4.31
N GLY A 340 -0.28 -7.73 4.71
CA GLY A 340 -0.40 -8.13 6.11
C GLY A 340 0.77 -9.01 6.60
N LEU A 341 1.32 -9.89 5.75
CA LEU A 341 2.49 -10.70 6.13
C LEU A 341 3.78 -9.86 6.20
N ARG A 342 3.86 -8.77 5.43
CA ARG A 342 4.96 -7.78 5.54
C ARG A 342 4.89 -7.08 6.91
N GLU A 343 3.69 -6.65 7.31
CA GLU A 343 3.46 -6.02 8.62
C GLU A 343 3.79 -6.90 9.83
N SER A 344 3.71 -8.22 9.66
CA SER A 344 4.14 -9.20 10.68
C SER A 344 5.61 -9.64 10.53
N ASN A 345 6.32 -9.15 9.52
CA ASN A 345 7.66 -9.58 9.10
C ASN A 345 7.77 -11.08 8.73
N ASP A 346 6.64 -11.72 8.40
CA ASP A 346 6.62 -13.12 7.97
C ASP A 346 6.67 -13.29 6.46
N TRP A 347 6.59 -12.21 5.68
CA TRP A 347 6.74 -12.27 4.23
C TRP A 347 8.21 -12.39 3.80
N ASN A 348 8.70 -13.61 3.71
CA ASN A 348 10.08 -13.93 3.36
C ASN A 348 10.14 -15.21 2.50
N PRO A 349 11.30 -15.55 1.87
CA PRO A 349 11.38 -16.70 0.98
C PRO A 349 11.02 -18.03 1.64
N ALA A 350 11.31 -18.21 2.93
CA ALA A 350 10.99 -19.44 3.66
C ALA A 350 9.48 -19.60 3.88
N THR A 351 8.78 -18.52 4.25
CA THR A 351 7.31 -18.52 4.33
C THR A 351 6.71 -18.80 2.96
N LEU A 352 7.25 -18.22 1.90
CA LEU A 352 6.76 -18.43 0.54
C LEU A 352 6.94 -19.89 0.10
N ALA A 353 8.08 -20.49 0.39
CA ALA A 353 8.35 -21.91 0.13
C ALA A 353 7.33 -22.82 0.85
N ARG A 354 7.04 -22.52 2.13
CA ARG A 354 6.03 -23.23 2.93
C ARG A 354 4.63 -23.08 2.35
N LEU A 355 4.23 -21.87 1.94
CA LEU A 355 2.95 -21.62 1.30
C LEU A 355 2.83 -22.36 -0.04
N LEU A 356 3.87 -22.32 -0.86
CA LEU A 356 3.89 -22.99 -2.17
C LEU A 356 3.72 -24.51 -2.06
N ARG A 357 4.39 -25.14 -1.09
CA ARG A 357 4.25 -26.58 -0.81
C ARG A 357 2.89 -26.95 -0.24
N SER A 358 2.29 -26.06 0.54
CA SER A 358 0.99 -26.31 1.19
C SER A 358 -0.20 -26.06 0.28
N GLU A 359 -0.01 -25.28 -0.79
CA GLU A 359 -1.06 -24.96 -1.74
C GLU A 359 -1.38 -26.17 -2.63
N THR A 360 -2.64 -26.59 -2.63
CA THR A 360 -3.09 -27.80 -3.31
C THR A 360 -3.50 -27.59 -4.76
N THR A 361 -3.84 -26.36 -5.16
CA THR A 361 -4.34 -26.04 -6.50
C THR A 361 -3.26 -25.39 -7.35
N GLU A 362 -3.16 -25.76 -8.63
CA GLU A 362 -2.18 -25.14 -9.54
C GLU A 362 -2.39 -23.62 -9.66
N ARG A 363 -3.65 -23.19 -9.77
CA ARG A 363 -4.00 -21.77 -9.78
C ARG A 363 -3.54 -21.04 -8.52
N GLY A 364 -3.72 -21.65 -7.35
CA GLY A 364 -3.24 -21.09 -6.08
C GLY A 364 -1.71 -21.03 -6.06
N LYS A 365 -1.01 -22.07 -6.53
CA LYS A 365 0.46 -22.08 -6.61
C LYS A 365 0.98 -20.96 -7.52
N ILE A 366 0.34 -20.78 -8.68
CA ILE A 366 0.64 -19.65 -9.59
C ILE A 366 0.43 -18.33 -8.86
N ALA A 367 -0.70 -18.13 -8.18
CA ALA A 367 -0.96 -16.91 -7.42
C ALA A 367 0.09 -16.65 -6.33
N THR A 368 0.53 -17.70 -5.63
CA THR A 368 1.61 -17.66 -4.64
C THR A 368 2.93 -17.20 -5.27
N VAL A 369 3.36 -17.79 -6.40
CA VAL A 369 4.63 -17.40 -7.04
C VAL A 369 4.58 -16.03 -7.72
N LEU A 370 3.40 -15.58 -8.16
CA LEU A 370 3.23 -14.20 -8.65
C LEU A 370 3.50 -13.17 -7.54
N CYS A 371 3.39 -13.57 -6.28
CA CYS A 371 3.73 -12.71 -5.14
C CYS A 371 5.24 -12.67 -4.85
N VAL A 372 6.09 -13.46 -5.52
CA VAL A 372 7.56 -13.43 -5.32
C VAL A 372 8.14 -12.05 -5.55
N SER A 373 7.57 -11.30 -6.51
CA SER A 373 7.97 -9.90 -6.71
C SER A 373 7.86 -9.11 -5.41
N MET A 374 6.91 -9.47 -4.53
CA MET A 374 6.65 -8.89 -3.21
C MET A 374 7.69 -9.15 -2.12
N LEU A 375 8.80 -9.83 -2.40
CA LEU A 375 9.85 -10.07 -1.40
C LEU A 375 10.79 -8.87 -1.25
N ASP A 376 11.28 -8.65 -0.03
CA ASP A 376 12.37 -7.71 0.27
C ASP A 376 13.70 -8.48 0.32
N SER A 377 14.60 -8.15 -0.59
CA SER A 377 15.92 -8.79 -0.72
C SER A 377 17.00 -8.22 0.20
N SER A 378 16.72 -7.15 0.93
CA SER A 378 17.68 -6.49 1.83
C SER A 378 17.87 -7.23 3.17
N ALA A 379 16.96 -8.15 3.51
CA ALA A 379 16.99 -8.88 4.78
C ALA A 379 18.25 -9.77 4.92
N ALA A 380 18.87 -9.76 6.11
CA ALA A 380 20.15 -10.44 6.37
C ALA A 380 20.16 -11.96 6.04
N ASN A 381 19.04 -12.65 6.24
CA ASN A 381 18.90 -14.09 5.98
C ASN A 381 18.26 -14.41 4.62
N PHE A 382 18.03 -13.40 3.77
CA PHE A 382 17.29 -13.53 2.52
C PHE A 382 17.86 -14.66 1.64
N TRP A 383 19.16 -14.64 1.38
CA TRP A 383 19.80 -15.60 0.47
C TRP A 383 19.82 -17.04 1.01
N GLN A 384 19.92 -17.22 2.32
CA GLN A 384 19.81 -18.55 2.94
C GLN A 384 18.40 -19.11 2.76
N GLN A 385 17.38 -18.27 2.91
CA GLN A 385 15.98 -18.65 2.73
C GLN A 385 15.62 -18.80 1.24
N TRP A 386 16.25 -18.00 0.37
CA TRP A 386 16.03 -18.02 -1.08
C TRP A 386 16.27 -19.41 -1.66
N SER A 387 17.37 -20.07 -1.29
CA SER A 387 17.63 -21.44 -1.76
C SER A 387 16.57 -22.46 -1.31
N GLN A 388 15.84 -22.21 -0.23
CA GLN A 388 14.71 -23.07 0.16
C GLN A 388 13.52 -22.87 -0.77
N LEU A 389 13.26 -21.62 -1.17
CA LEU A 389 12.24 -21.28 -2.16
C LEU A 389 12.59 -21.85 -3.54
N GLU A 390 13.84 -21.75 -3.98
CA GLU A 390 14.27 -22.30 -5.27
C GLU A 390 13.99 -23.80 -5.37
N ASN A 391 14.32 -24.56 -4.31
CA ASN A 391 14.02 -26.00 -4.25
C ASN A 391 12.51 -26.26 -4.26
N ALA A 392 11.74 -25.49 -3.48
CA ALA A 392 10.28 -25.62 -3.46
C ALA A 392 9.65 -25.31 -4.83
N VAL A 393 10.22 -24.41 -5.63
CA VAL A 393 9.77 -24.10 -6.99
C VAL A 393 10.07 -25.24 -7.95
N LEU A 394 11.27 -25.85 -7.86
CA LEU A 394 11.64 -26.99 -8.71
C LEU A 394 10.76 -28.23 -8.49
N GLU A 395 10.15 -28.37 -7.31
CA GLU A 395 9.17 -29.41 -6.99
C GLU A 395 7.79 -29.20 -7.68
N GLN A 396 7.55 -28.07 -8.35
CA GLN A 396 6.24 -27.71 -8.91
C GLN A 396 6.09 -28.07 -10.40
N SER A 397 4.86 -28.00 -10.90
CA SER A 397 4.55 -28.24 -12.32
C SER A 397 5.26 -27.23 -13.23
N PRO A 398 5.49 -27.58 -14.52
CA PRO A 398 6.07 -26.65 -15.50
C PRO A 398 5.35 -25.30 -15.56
N ALA A 399 4.01 -25.30 -15.47
CA ALA A 399 3.22 -24.06 -15.49
C ALA A 399 3.52 -23.12 -14.32
N VAL A 400 3.68 -23.66 -13.10
CA VAL A 400 4.04 -22.87 -11.90
C VAL A 400 5.46 -22.34 -12.01
N ARG A 401 6.41 -23.17 -12.47
CA ARG A 401 7.81 -22.77 -12.68
C ARG A 401 7.94 -21.67 -13.71
N ALA A 402 7.22 -21.79 -14.84
CA ALA A 402 7.16 -20.75 -15.86
C ALA A 402 6.64 -19.40 -15.31
N ALA A 403 5.58 -19.44 -14.49
CA ALA A 403 5.06 -18.24 -13.84
C ALA A 403 6.10 -17.60 -12.90
N PHE A 404 6.77 -18.40 -12.08
CA PHE A 404 7.86 -17.94 -11.21
C PHE A 404 8.98 -17.28 -12.01
N TYR A 405 9.46 -17.91 -13.08
CA TYR A 405 10.55 -17.38 -13.91
C TYR A 405 10.19 -16.04 -14.55
N ARG A 406 8.98 -15.91 -15.10
CA ARG A 406 8.52 -14.63 -15.66
C ARG A 406 8.43 -13.53 -14.60
N THR A 407 7.95 -13.85 -13.40
CA THR A 407 7.86 -12.89 -12.29
C THR A 407 9.24 -12.45 -11.79
N VAL A 408 10.17 -13.38 -11.58
CA VAL A 408 11.53 -13.05 -11.12
C VAL A 408 12.32 -12.33 -12.21
N ALA A 409 12.11 -12.68 -13.47
CA ALA A 409 12.74 -11.96 -14.58
C ALA A 409 12.36 -10.48 -14.57
N ALA A 410 11.18 -10.17 -14.03
CA ALA A 410 10.66 -8.82 -13.89
C ALA A 410 10.96 -8.09 -12.58
N SER A 411 11.79 -8.67 -11.73
CA SER A 411 12.18 -8.04 -10.47
C SER A 411 13.70 -7.85 -10.40
N PRO A 412 14.20 -7.09 -9.40
CA PRO A 412 15.63 -6.98 -9.12
C PRO A 412 16.32 -8.34 -8.89
N LEU A 413 15.54 -9.40 -8.62
CA LEU A 413 16.03 -10.77 -8.42
C LEU A 413 16.36 -11.48 -9.73
N ARG A 414 16.20 -10.86 -10.91
CA ARG A 414 16.40 -11.50 -12.22
C ARG A 414 17.70 -12.30 -12.35
N CYS A 415 18.84 -11.79 -11.90
CA CYS A 415 20.11 -12.52 -12.09
C CYS A 415 20.16 -13.84 -11.26
N THR A 416 19.26 -14.05 -10.30
CA THR A 416 19.10 -15.36 -9.61
C THR A 416 18.65 -16.48 -10.56
N LEU A 417 17.99 -16.13 -11.67
CA LEU A 417 17.55 -17.11 -12.68
C LEU A 417 18.69 -17.84 -13.39
N LEU A 418 19.93 -17.31 -13.33
CA LEU A 418 21.10 -18.01 -13.86
C LEU A 418 21.31 -19.37 -13.18
N ALA A 419 21.04 -19.47 -11.88
CA ALA A 419 21.14 -20.73 -11.15
C ALA A 419 20.07 -21.75 -11.61
N HIS A 420 18.86 -21.27 -11.93
CA HIS A 420 17.77 -22.13 -12.40
C HIS A 420 18.02 -22.70 -13.80
N LEU A 421 18.73 -21.97 -14.68
CA LEU A 421 19.01 -22.42 -16.04
C LEU A 421 19.73 -23.79 -16.08
N ALA A 422 20.62 -24.04 -15.11
CA ALA A 422 21.37 -25.29 -15.00
C ALA A 422 20.56 -26.46 -14.41
N HIS A 423 19.46 -26.16 -13.72
CA HIS A 423 18.68 -27.12 -12.94
C HIS A 423 17.27 -27.36 -13.49
N GLU A 424 16.83 -26.59 -14.48
CA GLU A 424 15.51 -26.75 -15.10
C GLU A 424 15.49 -27.99 -16.02
N PRO A 425 14.75 -29.07 -15.68
CA PRO A 425 14.66 -30.28 -16.49
C PRO A 425 13.91 -30.10 -17.82
N ASP A 426 13.02 -29.12 -17.93
CA ASP A 426 12.19 -28.87 -19.11
C ASP A 426 12.94 -27.99 -20.14
N GLU A 427 13.18 -28.52 -21.34
CA GLU A 427 13.92 -27.80 -22.39
C GLU A 427 13.19 -26.55 -22.91
N GLU A 428 11.85 -26.55 -22.94
CA GLU A 428 11.09 -25.37 -23.38
C GLU A 428 11.20 -24.24 -22.35
N LEU A 429 11.08 -24.57 -21.06
CA LEU A 429 11.29 -23.60 -19.98
C LEU A 429 12.73 -23.13 -19.91
N ARG A 430 13.70 -24.01 -20.18
CA ARG A 430 15.11 -23.62 -20.27
C ARG A 430 15.35 -22.64 -21.41
N ALA A 431 14.69 -22.83 -22.57
CA ALA A 431 14.73 -21.88 -23.67
C ALA A 431 14.04 -20.54 -23.31
N GLU A 432 12.93 -20.58 -22.57
CA GLU A 432 12.27 -19.38 -22.03
C GLU A 432 13.18 -18.61 -21.08
N LEU A 433 13.84 -19.29 -20.14
CA LEU A 433 14.83 -18.69 -19.23
C LEU A 433 15.96 -17.99 -19.98
N ARG A 434 16.50 -18.60 -21.05
CA ARG A 434 17.53 -17.96 -21.90
C ARG A 434 17.01 -16.68 -22.52
N ARG A 435 15.76 -16.65 -23.02
CA ARG A 435 15.13 -15.43 -23.55
C ARG A 435 14.95 -14.37 -22.46
N CYS A 436 14.47 -14.78 -21.28
CA CYS A 436 14.31 -13.91 -20.12
C CYS A 436 15.64 -13.35 -19.62
N LEU A 437 16.78 -14.00 -19.86
CA LEU A 437 18.11 -13.51 -19.49
C LEU A 437 18.78 -12.69 -20.60
N ALA A 438 18.46 -12.95 -21.86
CA ALA A 438 19.07 -12.28 -23.02
C ALA A 438 18.70 -10.79 -23.17
N THR A 439 17.59 -10.34 -22.57
CA THR A 439 17.13 -8.94 -22.69
C THR A 439 17.85 -7.94 -21.75
N SER A 440 18.94 -8.33 -21.07
CA SER A 440 19.79 -7.40 -20.30
C SER A 440 21.23 -7.88 -20.18
N ALA A 441 22.15 -6.93 -19.94
CA ALA A 441 23.52 -7.21 -19.54
C ALA A 441 23.58 -7.58 -18.04
N CYS A 442 23.19 -8.80 -17.63
CA CYS A 442 23.74 -9.37 -16.36
C CYS A 442 25.21 -9.72 -16.65
N GLN A 443 26.10 -8.72 -16.68
CA GLN A 443 27.55 -8.94 -16.78
C GLN A 443 28.25 -8.90 -15.41
N ASP A 444 27.53 -8.62 -14.31
CA ASP A 444 28.12 -8.69 -12.97
C ASP A 444 28.10 -10.11 -12.42
N THR A 445 29.10 -10.89 -12.80
CA THR A 445 29.56 -12.06 -12.06
C THR A 445 30.39 -11.60 -10.85
N SER A 446 29.76 -10.94 -9.88
CA SER A 446 30.33 -10.92 -8.52
C SER A 446 29.93 -12.23 -7.84
N PRO A 447 30.87 -13.00 -7.27
CA PRO A 447 30.56 -14.32 -6.74
C PRO A 447 29.55 -14.17 -5.60
N MET A 448 28.39 -14.81 -5.77
CA MET A 448 27.50 -15.15 -4.65
C MET A 448 28.34 -15.63 -3.46
N PRO A 449 28.04 -15.22 -2.21
CA PRO A 449 28.79 -15.69 -1.06
C PRO A 449 28.75 -17.21 -1.03
N LEU A 450 29.90 -17.80 -1.34
CA LEU A 450 30.11 -19.24 -1.50
C LEU A 450 29.51 -20.00 -0.31
N ARG A 451 28.71 -21.02 -0.63
CA ARG A 451 28.37 -22.12 0.27
C ARG A 451 29.62 -22.51 1.07
N ARG A 452 29.66 -22.19 2.36
CA ARG A 452 30.65 -22.76 3.28
C ARG A 452 30.43 -24.27 3.28
N LYS A 453 31.27 -25.00 2.56
CA LYS A 453 31.38 -26.45 2.71
C LYS A 453 31.75 -26.72 4.18
N GLY A 454 30.94 -27.54 4.85
CA GLY A 454 31.23 -28.00 6.21
C GLY A 454 32.60 -28.67 6.31
N PRO A 455 33.19 -28.70 7.52
CA PRO A 455 34.56 -29.17 7.70
C PRO A 455 34.69 -30.62 7.27
N ARG A 456 35.61 -30.88 6.32
CA ARG A 456 36.10 -32.22 6.03
C ARG A 456 36.82 -32.74 7.27
N THR A 457 36.24 -33.74 7.92
CA THR A 457 36.96 -34.62 8.83
C THR A 457 38.12 -35.28 8.07
N GLN A 458 39.36 -34.93 8.42
CA GLN A 458 40.53 -35.73 8.06
C GLN A 458 40.65 -36.88 9.06
N ARG A 459 40.88 -38.07 8.51
CA ARG A 459 41.34 -39.26 9.23
C ARG A 459 42.79 -39.11 9.64
#